data_AF-A0A348VBE3-F1
#
_entry.id   AF-A0A348VBE3-F1
#
_cell.length_a   1.000
_cell.length_b   1.000
_cell.length_c   1.000
_cell.angle_alpha   90.00
_cell.angle_beta   90.00
_cell.angle_gamma   90.00
#
_symmetry.space_group_name_H-M   'P 1'
#
loop_
_entity.id
_entity.type
_entity.pdbx_description
1 polymer ?
#
loop_
_entity_poly.entity_id
_entity_poly.type
_entity_poly.pdbx_seq_one_letter_code
_entity_poly.pdbx_strand_id
1 'polypeptide(L)'
;MKHLHFIVIILGGLLFLTVSCKDTMTYADYLKAEEKAIDLFIESNNLTILKSFPADRVFEENEFYKDPTTGVYLNIISYGDTTRNLQWKEEVYVRFSGLHYFNTDDTTRYTNFYSTPEEIVYIGP
;
A
#
# COMPACT_ATOMS: atom_id res chain seq x y z
N MET A 1 47.13 36.89 14.55
CA MET A 1 45.71 36.75 14.92
C MET A 1 44.74 36.79 13.72
N LYS A 2 44.91 37.67 12.71
CA LYS A 2 44.03 37.72 11.52
C LYS A 2 43.92 36.41 10.71
N HIS A 3 45.01 35.66 10.54
CA HIS A 3 44.99 34.37 9.83
C HIS A 3 44.25 33.25 10.59
N LEU A 4 44.25 33.28 11.92
CA LEU A 4 43.54 32.30 12.75
C LEU A 4 42.01 32.48 12.63
N HIS A 5 41.53 33.73 12.61
CA HIS A 5 40.11 34.03 12.37
C HIS A 5 39.65 33.60 10.98
N PHE A 6 40.51 33.76 9.96
CA PHE A 6 40.20 33.34 8.59
C PHE A 6 40.05 31.82 8.48
N ILE A 7 40.91 31.07 9.18
CA ILE A 7 40.83 29.59 9.26
C ILE A 7 39.54 29.15 9.95
N VAL A 8 39.15 29.80 11.06
CA VAL A 8 37.91 29.47 11.78
C VAL A 8 36.66 29.75 10.93
N ILE A 9 36.66 30.83 10.14
CA ILE A 9 35.56 31.17 9.23
C ILE A 9 35.45 30.15 8.08
N ILE A 10 36.57 29.72 7.50
CA ILE A 10 36.59 28.70 6.44
C ILE A 10 36.14 27.33 6.98
N LEU A 11 36.63 26.95 8.17
CA LEU A 11 36.28 25.67 8.80
C LEU A 11 34.80 25.64 9.24
N GLY A 12 34.28 26.78 9.71
CA GLY A 12 32.85 26.96 10.01
C GLY A 12 31.98 26.92 8.75
N GLY A 13 32.44 27.48 7.63
CA GLY A 13 31.74 27.43 6.34
C GLY A 13 31.62 26.02 5.76
N LEU A 14 32.65 25.17 5.93
CA LEU A 14 32.61 23.77 5.48
C LEU A 14 31.57 22.92 6.22
N LEU A 15 31.26 23.23 7.48
CA LEU A 15 30.23 22.53 8.27
C LEU A 15 28.81 22.77 7.76
N PHE A 16 28.56 23.84 7.01
CA PHE A 16 27.25 24.10 6.37
C PHE A 16 27.07 23.33 5.05
N LEU A 17 28.15 22.86 4.43
CA LEU A 17 28.09 22.10 3.18
C LEU A 17 27.70 20.62 3.38
N THR A 18 27.64 20.14 4.62
CA THR A 18 27.28 18.75 4.95
C THR A 18 25.81 18.57 5.33
N VAL A 19 25.00 19.65 5.31
CA VAL A 19 23.54 19.57 5.48
C VAL A 19 22.88 19.19 4.15
N SER A 20 23.24 18.02 3.62
CA SER A 20 22.47 17.42 2.53
C SER A 20 21.29 16.69 3.16
N CYS A 21 20.07 17.18 2.90
CA CYS A 21 18.82 16.50 3.28
C CYS A 21 18.82 15.10 2.64
N LYS A 22 19.26 14.08 3.38
CA LYS A 22 19.26 12.68 2.96
C LYS A 22 17.87 12.08 3.18
N ASP A 23 16.84 12.66 2.57
CA ASP A 23 15.47 12.17 2.71
C ASP A 23 15.01 11.41 1.46
N THR A 24 15.89 11.18 0.48
CA THR A 24 15.54 10.42 -0.71
C THR A 24 15.60 8.92 -0.41
N MET A 25 14.45 8.31 -0.19
CA MET A 25 14.30 6.85 -0.11
C MET A 25 14.60 6.20 -1.46
N THR A 26 15.32 5.09 -1.46
CA THR A 26 15.48 4.24 -2.64
C THR A 26 14.25 3.36 -2.85
N TYR A 27 14.09 2.79 -4.04
CA TYR A 27 13.02 1.81 -4.30
C TYR A 27 13.03 0.64 -3.31
N ALA A 28 14.22 0.14 -2.94
CA ALA A 28 14.36 -0.92 -1.94
C ALA A 28 13.90 -0.48 -0.54
N ASP A 29 14.15 0.79 -0.19
CA ASP A 29 13.66 1.35 1.08
C ASP A 29 12.13 1.46 1.10
N TYR A 30 11.51 1.83 -0.03
CA TYR A 30 10.04 1.84 -0.16
C TYR A 30 9.44 0.46 0.00
N LEU A 31 10.00 -0.57 -0.66
CA LEU A 31 9.54 -1.94 -0.51
C LEU A 31 9.65 -2.43 0.94
N LYS A 32 10.75 -2.13 1.61
CA LYS A 32 10.95 -2.48 3.03
C LYS A 32 9.98 -1.75 3.95
N ALA A 33 9.69 -0.48 3.66
CA ALA A 33 8.72 0.31 4.42
C ALA A 33 7.29 -0.22 4.22
N GLU A 34 6.94 -0.59 2.99
CA GLU A 34 5.65 -1.22 2.65
C GLU A 34 5.46 -2.56 3.38
N GLU A 35 6.44 -3.46 3.29
CA GLU A 35 6.41 -4.76 3.98
C GLU A 35 6.18 -4.58 5.49
N LYS A 36 6.94 -3.67 6.11
CA LYS A 36 6.79 -3.34 7.54
C LYS A 36 5.41 -2.76 7.85
N ALA A 37 4.87 -1.88 7.01
CA ALA A 37 3.55 -1.29 7.24
C ALA A 37 2.44 -2.34 7.15
N ILE A 38 2.54 -3.27 6.19
CA ILE A 38 1.62 -4.40 6.05
C ILE A 38 1.68 -5.30 7.28
N ASP A 39 2.88 -5.67 7.75
CA ASP A 39 3.06 -6.51 8.94
C ASP A 39 2.44 -5.87 10.19
N LEU A 40 2.68 -4.56 10.39
CA LEU A 40 2.09 -3.80 11.49
C LEU A 40 0.56 -3.73 11.38
N PHE A 41 0.00 -3.60 10.18
CA PHE A 41 -1.44 -3.59 9.96
C PHE A 41 -2.06 -4.95 10.31
N ILE A 42 -1.42 -6.05 9.89
CA ILE A 42 -1.85 -7.41 10.20
C ILE A 42 -1.85 -7.65 11.72
N GLU A 43 -0.75 -7.29 12.39
CA GLU A 43 -0.62 -7.46 13.85
C GLU A 43 -1.62 -6.60 14.62
N SER A 44 -1.72 -5.30 14.29
CA SER A 44 -2.60 -4.36 15.01
C SER A 44 -4.09 -4.68 14.87
N ASN A 45 -4.50 -5.33 13.78
CA ASN A 45 -5.89 -5.72 13.53
C ASN A 45 -6.16 -7.20 13.82
N ASN A 46 -5.18 -7.96 14.34
CA ASN A 46 -5.28 -9.40 14.61
C ASN A 46 -5.77 -10.22 13.39
N LEU A 47 -5.22 -9.92 12.22
CA LEU A 47 -5.57 -10.62 10.98
C LEU A 47 -4.87 -11.97 10.90
N THR A 48 -5.58 -12.98 10.42
CA THR A 48 -5.07 -14.32 10.17
C THR A 48 -4.76 -14.49 8.69
N ILE A 49 -3.48 -14.67 8.35
CA ILE A 49 -3.06 -14.83 6.95
C ILE A 49 -3.06 -16.32 6.57
N LEU A 50 -3.95 -16.67 5.64
CA LEU A 50 -4.12 -18.03 5.14
C LEU A 50 -3.00 -18.39 4.16
N LYS A 51 -2.40 -19.57 4.36
CA LYS A 51 -1.36 -20.11 3.46
C LYS A 51 -1.92 -20.67 2.16
N SER A 52 -3.16 -21.12 2.19
CA SER A 52 -3.87 -21.70 1.05
C SER A 52 -5.26 -21.09 0.96
N PHE A 53 -5.78 -21.00 -0.25
CA PHE A 53 -7.14 -20.54 -0.48
C PHE A 53 -8.14 -21.52 0.15
N PRO A 54 -9.18 -21.05 0.91
CA PRO A 54 -10.19 -21.91 1.52
C PRO A 54 -10.90 -22.80 0.49
N ALA A 55 -10.93 -24.10 0.73
CA ALA A 55 -11.51 -25.07 -0.21
C ALA A 55 -13.04 -24.94 -0.32
N ASP A 56 -13.68 -24.62 0.78
CA ASP A 56 -15.12 -24.33 0.90
C ASP A 56 -15.47 -22.89 0.49
N ARG A 57 -14.46 -22.07 0.19
CA ARG A 57 -14.59 -20.68 -0.24
C ARG A 57 -15.20 -19.76 0.83
N VAL A 58 -15.12 -20.16 2.09
CA VAL A 58 -15.60 -19.36 3.21
C VAL A 58 -14.39 -18.75 3.93
N PHE A 59 -14.49 -17.48 4.29
CA PHE A 59 -13.50 -16.77 5.08
C PHE A 59 -14.15 -16.31 6.37
N GLU A 60 -13.46 -16.44 7.49
CA GLU A 60 -13.81 -15.69 8.70
C GLU A 60 -13.49 -14.19 8.51
N GLU A 61 -14.10 -13.32 9.32
CA GLU A 61 -13.98 -11.86 9.15
C GLU A 61 -12.53 -11.34 9.19
N ASN A 62 -11.68 -11.96 10.01
CA ASN A 62 -10.27 -11.59 10.15
C ASN A 62 -9.32 -12.46 9.30
N GLU A 63 -9.82 -13.36 8.46
CA GLU A 63 -9.01 -14.22 7.62
C GLU A 63 -8.76 -13.62 6.24
N PHE A 64 -7.49 -13.59 5.81
CA PHE A 64 -7.10 -13.06 4.52
C PHE A 64 -6.16 -14.03 3.82
N TYR A 65 -6.44 -14.36 2.56
CA TYR A 65 -5.53 -15.14 1.72
C TYR A 65 -4.54 -14.20 1.03
N LYS A 66 -3.25 -14.52 1.08
CA LYS A 66 -2.21 -13.82 0.31
C LYS A 66 -1.98 -14.54 -1.02
N ASP A 67 -2.32 -13.90 -2.13
CA ASP A 67 -1.98 -14.42 -3.45
C ASP A 67 -0.45 -14.39 -3.64
N PRO A 68 0.21 -15.56 -3.87
CA PRO A 68 1.66 -15.61 -4.05
C PRO A 68 2.14 -14.92 -5.33
N THR A 69 1.26 -14.70 -6.31
CA THR A 69 1.64 -14.11 -7.61
C THR A 69 1.67 -12.59 -7.54
N THR A 70 0.60 -11.98 -7.03
CA THR A 70 0.47 -10.51 -6.95
C THR A 70 0.92 -9.92 -5.61
N GLY A 71 0.96 -10.73 -4.54
CA GLY A 71 1.20 -10.27 -3.18
C GLY A 71 -0.02 -9.64 -2.51
N VAL A 72 -1.18 -9.60 -3.19
CA VAL A 72 -2.42 -9.02 -2.68
C VAL A 72 -3.05 -9.93 -1.62
N TYR A 73 -3.56 -9.31 -0.55
CA TYR A 73 -4.31 -9.96 0.52
C TYR A 73 -5.80 -9.75 0.28
N LEU A 74 -6.58 -10.83 0.28
CA LEU A 74 -8.03 -10.77 0.00
C LEU A 74 -8.85 -11.58 1.00
N ASN A 75 -10.03 -11.06 1.30
CA ASN A 75 -11.12 -11.73 2.01
C ASN A 75 -12.36 -11.64 1.13
N ILE A 76 -13.04 -12.77 0.91
CA ILE A 76 -14.27 -12.80 0.12
C ILE A 76 -15.46 -12.88 1.06
N ILE A 77 -16.15 -11.76 1.22
CA ILE A 77 -17.37 -11.64 2.05
C ILE A 77 -18.55 -12.38 1.39
N SER A 78 -18.66 -12.27 0.07
CA SER A 78 -19.71 -12.95 -0.71
C SER A 78 -19.21 -13.25 -2.12
N TYR A 79 -19.47 -14.46 -2.59
CA TYR A 79 -19.20 -14.86 -3.97
C TYR A 79 -20.15 -14.24 -4.99
N GLY A 80 -21.22 -13.58 -4.51
CA GLY A 80 -22.24 -13.00 -5.38
C GLY A 80 -22.92 -14.04 -6.27
N ASP A 81 -23.33 -13.62 -7.45
CA ASP A 81 -23.96 -14.47 -8.45
C ASP A 81 -22.90 -15.24 -9.26
N THR A 82 -22.84 -16.56 -9.09
CA THR A 82 -21.93 -17.44 -9.81
C THR A 82 -22.55 -18.07 -11.06
N THR A 83 -23.78 -17.71 -11.41
CA THR A 83 -24.49 -18.27 -12.58
C THR A 83 -24.13 -17.56 -13.88
N ARG A 84 -23.63 -16.31 -13.79
CA ARG A 84 -23.19 -15.50 -14.91
C ARG A 84 -21.67 -15.44 -14.97
N ASN A 85 -21.13 -15.69 -16.16
CA ASN A 85 -19.71 -15.49 -16.46
C ASN A 85 -19.51 -14.17 -17.21
N LEU A 86 -18.52 -13.38 -16.78
CA LEU A 86 -18.11 -12.17 -17.48
C LEU A 86 -17.49 -12.50 -18.84
N GLN A 87 -17.82 -11.71 -19.85
CA GLN A 87 -17.26 -11.80 -21.20
C GLN A 87 -16.01 -10.94 -21.33
N TRP A 88 -15.09 -11.33 -22.21
CA TRP A 88 -13.91 -10.51 -22.51
C TRP A 88 -14.33 -9.10 -22.94
N LYS A 89 -13.70 -8.09 -22.35
CA LYS A 89 -14.02 -6.66 -22.50
C LYS A 89 -15.40 -6.23 -21.99
N GLU A 90 -16.04 -7.05 -21.18
CA GLU A 90 -17.25 -6.61 -20.48
C GLU A 90 -16.89 -5.52 -19.47
N GLU A 91 -17.67 -4.43 -19.48
CA GLU A 91 -17.58 -3.35 -18.51
C GLU A 91 -18.18 -3.81 -17.17
N VAL A 92 -17.43 -3.62 -16.11
CA VAL A 92 -17.82 -3.95 -14.74
C VAL A 92 -17.81 -2.68 -13.91
N TYR A 93 -18.91 -2.41 -13.22
CA TYR A 93 -19.04 -1.25 -12.35
C TYR A 93 -18.71 -1.62 -10.91
N VAL A 94 -17.73 -0.96 -10.32
CA VAL A 94 -17.24 -1.24 -8.97
C VAL A 94 -17.50 -0.08 -8.01
N ARG A 95 -17.86 -0.45 -6.78
CA ARG A 95 -17.96 0.47 -5.64
C ARG A 95 -17.06 0.01 -4.51
N PHE A 96 -16.38 0.96 -3.87
CA PHE A 96 -15.53 0.73 -2.71
C PHE A 96 -15.56 1.92 -1.75
N SER A 97 -15.15 1.64 -0.52
CA SER A 97 -15.04 2.62 0.55
C SER A 97 -13.84 2.33 1.41
N GLY A 98 -13.23 3.40 1.96
CA GLY A 98 -12.14 3.25 2.91
C GLY A 98 -10.79 2.96 2.28
N LEU A 99 -10.57 3.33 1.01
CA LEU A 99 -9.23 3.27 0.42
C LEU A 99 -8.32 4.21 1.23
N HIS A 100 -7.22 3.66 1.75
CA HIS A 100 -6.28 4.38 2.60
C HIS A 100 -4.86 3.89 2.32
N TYR A 101 -3.94 4.83 2.12
CA TYR A 101 -2.52 4.56 1.85
C TYR A 101 -1.72 4.72 3.15
N PHE A 102 -1.11 3.63 3.62
CA PHE A 102 -0.40 3.61 4.91
C PHE A 102 0.98 4.28 4.91
N ASN A 103 1.62 4.42 3.73
CA ASN A 103 3.03 4.82 3.62
C ASN A 103 3.24 6.34 3.46
N THR A 104 2.17 7.12 3.55
CA THR A 104 2.20 8.57 3.45
C THR A 104 1.45 9.17 4.63
N ASP A 105 1.94 10.27 5.19
CA ASP A 105 1.19 11.08 6.16
C ASP A 105 -0.11 11.67 5.57
N ASP A 106 -0.38 11.43 4.29
CA ASP A 106 -1.65 11.72 3.65
C ASP A 106 -2.76 10.81 4.21
N THR A 107 -3.54 11.37 5.12
CA THR A 107 -4.70 10.74 5.74
C THR A 107 -5.93 10.65 4.83
N THR A 108 -5.83 11.06 3.56
CA THR A 108 -7.00 11.11 2.67
C THR A 108 -7.56 9.70 2.45
N ARG A 109 -8.80 9.50 2.90
CA ARG A 109 -9.58 8.30 2.61
C ARG A 109 -10.38 8.55 1.35
N TYR A 110 -10.19 7.71 0.34
CA TYR A 110 -10.94 7.79 -0.90
C TYR A 110 -12.09 6.77 -0.92
N THR A 111 -13.22 7.17 -1.50
CA THR A 111 -14.39 6.32 -1.70
C THR A 111 -15.20 6.81 -2.90
N ASN A 112 -15.80 5.89 -3.63
CA ASN A 112 -16.77 6.18 -4.68
C ASN A 112 -18.20 5.75 -4.29
N PHE A 113 -18.46 5.47 -3.01
CA PHE A 113 -19.72 4.88 -2.55
C PHE A 113 -20.93 5.77 -2.80
N TYR A 114 -20.74 7.10 -2.74
CA TYR A 114 -21.79 8.10 -2.95
C TYR A 114 -21.73 8.78 -4.34
N SER A 115 -20.80 8.39 -5.20
CA SER A 115 -20.64 8.94 -6.56
C SER A 115 -21.12 7.94 -7.62
N THR A 116 -20.93 8.28 -8.90
CA THR A 116 -21.02 7.30 -9.99
C THR A 116 -20.04 6.15 -9.72
N PRO A 117 -20.42 4.88 -9.94
CA PRO A 117 -19.48 3.76 -9.85
C PRO A 117 -18.29 3.96 -10.77
N GLU A 118 -17.14 3.44 -10.38
CA GLU A 118 -15.99 3.36 -11.28
C GLU A 118 -16.18 2.18 -12.24
N GLU A 119 -15.72 2.35 -13.47
CA GLU A 119 -15.80 1.33 -14.51
C GLU A 119 -14.43 0.66 -14.68
N ILE A 120 -14.43 -0.67 -14.68
CA ILE A 120 -13.26 -1.48 -15.02
C ILE A 120 -13.61 -2.43 -16.15
N VAL A 121 -12.63 -2.78 -16.97
CA VAL A 121 -12.81 -3.71 -18.08
C VAL A 121 -12.32 -5.08 -17.68
N TYR A 122 -13.17 -6.10 -17.81
CA TYR A 122 -12.77 -7.48 -17.57
C TYR A 122 -11.84 -7.98 -18.68
N ILE A 123 -10.59 -8.29 -18.32
CA ILE A 123 -9.54 -8.76 -19.24
C ILE A 123 -9.28 -10.27 -19.19
N GLY A 124 -10.03 -11.01 -18.37
CA GLY A 124 -9.86 -12.45 -18.17
C GLY A 124 -9.13 -12.80 -16.86
N PRO A 125 -9.09 -14.11 -16.52
CA PRO A 125 -8.28 -14.65 -15.43
C PRO A 125 -6.80 -14.78 -15.82
#